data_AF-A0A4Y3FP80-F1
#
_entry.id   AF-A0A4Y3FP80-F1
#
_cell.length_a   1.000
_cell.length_b   1.000
_cell.length_c   1.000
_cell.angle_alpha   90.00
_cell.angle_beta   90.00
_cell.angle_gamma   90.00
#
_symmetry.space_group_name_H-M   'P 1'
#
loop_
_entity.id
_entity.type
_entity.pdbx_description
1 polymer ?
#
loop_
_entity_poly.entity_id
_entity_poly.type
_entity_poly.pdbx_seq_one_letter_code
_entity_poly.pdbx_strand_id
1 'polypeptide(L)'
;MKMSGFIILGMLVLSIGIVAGLPTNYLVVEKGYPKVSPVGVVKIGNPIAIDLVLEKQGVVPQEARLNLTLDIADPIVYITYDSKTESFIGKRQIELNIPNSTKLVKISLRGNAPKVSSLTEIDVLSTKMYVYYDPENNGYINISNGTVRLNVTDVLISQALSEIGIAESKLSKAENLVKGLESRGVNTTSLNSRLKVAAESINIAKEEQASGAVDMASSNAMQATVLLNGIISQAQKQNVSVVKTSTYKKDILIGVGIVIVLVIVVLLLRARRDELG
;
A
#
# COMPACT_ATOMS: atom_id res chain seq x y z
N MET A 1 -58.27 9.00 -44.20
CA MET A 1 -57.75 10.07 -43.31
C MET A 1 -57.66 9.46 -41.91
N LYS A 2 -56.52 8.94 -41.45
CA LYS A 2 -55.31 9.66 -40.97
C LYS A 2 -55.65 10.75 -39.95
N MET A 3 -56.06 10.39 -38.73
CA MET A 3 -56.03 11.32 -37.57
C MET A 3 -56.30 10.67 -36.20
N SER A 4 -55.80 9.45 -35.93
CA SER A 4 -55.94 8.85 -34.58
C SER A 4 -54.65 8.25 -34.02
N GLY A 5 -53.58 8.14 -34.81
CA GLY A 5 -52.28 7.61 -34.36
C GLY A 5 -51.30 8.65 -33.78
N PHE A 6 -51.63 9.95 -33.82
CA PHE A 6 -50.69 11.02 -33.43
C PHE A 6 -50.95 11.62 -32.04
N ILE A 7 -52.08 11.35 -31.39
CA ILE A 7 -52.38 11.92 -30.07
C ILE A 7 -51.81 11.03 -28.94
N ILE A 8 -51.71 9.72 -29.16
CA ILE A 8 -51.19 8.79 -28.14
C ILE A 8 -49.65 8.84 -28.06
N LEU A 9 -48.96 9.16 -29.16
CA LEU A 9 -47.50 9.30 -29.15
C LEU A 9 -47.03 10.65 -28.57
N GLY A 10 -47.85 11.70 -28.63
CA GLY A 10 -47.55 13.01 -28.03
C GLY A 10 -47.70 13.03 -26.50
N MET A 11 -48.57 12.19 -25.94
CA MET A 11 -48.73 12.05 -24.48
C MET A 11 -47.75 11.06 -23.84
N LEU A 12 -47.25 10.07 -24.59
CA LEU A 12 -46.28 9.11 -24.04
C LEU A 12 -44.88 9.72 -23.85
N VAL A 13 -44.53 10.76 -24.62
CA VAL A 13 -43.23 11.45 -24.51
C VAL A 13 -43.21 12.49 -23.38
N LEU A 14 -44.38 12.89 -22.83
CA LEU A 14 -44.48 13.70 -21.61
C LEU A 14 -44.54 12.86 -20.33
N SER A 15 -44.79 11.54 -20.43
CA SER A 15 -44.84 10.62 -19.30
C SER A 15 -43.58 9.77 -19.10
N ILE A 16 -42.60 9.85 -20.01
CA ILE A 16 -41.22 9.48 -19.66
C ILE A 16 -40.73 10.64 -18.80
N GLY A 17 -41.01 10.51 -17.51
CA GLY A 17 -40.54 11.41 -16.49
C GLY A 17 -39.08 11.73 -16.77
N ILE A 18 -38.86 12.97 -17.19
CA ILE A 18 -37.68 13.71 -16.80
C ILE A 18 -37.83 13.84 -15.27
N VAL A 19 -37.60 12.74 -14.56
CA VAL A 19 -36.85 12.79 -13.31
C VAL A 19 -35.43 13.08 -13.78
N ALA A 20 -35.22 14.28 -14.33
CA ALA A 20 -33.95 14.94 -14.16
C ALA A 20 -33.86 15.00 -12.65
N GLY A 21 -33.12 14.04 -12.07
CA GLY A 21 -32.84 14.00 -10.65
C GLY A 21 -32.47 15.42 -10.29
N LEU A 22 -33.32 16.06 -9.47
CA LEU A 22 -33.06 17.42 -9.02
C LEU A 22 -31.60 17.40 -8.57
N PRO A 23 -30.75 18.32 -9.05
CA PRO A 23 -29.37 18.37 -8.62
C PRO A 23 -29.35 18.35 -7.10
N THR A 24 -28.96 17.19 -6.53
CA THR A 24 -29.07 16.89 -5.10
C THR A 24 -28.06 17.68 -4.29
N ASN A 25 -27.17 18.41 -4.96
CA ASN A 25 -26.02 19.04 -4.36
C ASN A 25 -26.24 20.55 -4.30
N TYR A 26 -26.41 21.08 -3.09
CA TYR A 26 -26.57 22.51 -2.84
C TYR A 26 -25.28 23.32 -3.05
N LEU A 27 -24.15 22.78 -2.62
CA LEU A 27 -22.80 23.32 -2.86
C LEU A 27 -21.96 22.21 -3.49
N VAL A 28 -21.09 22.52 -4.44
CA VAL A 28 -20.13 21.57 -5.04
C VAL A 28 -18.78 22.23 -5.24
N VAL A 29 -17.70 21.45 -5.40
CA VAL A 29 -16.38 22.01 -5.73
C VAL A 29 -16.44 22.83 -7.03
N GLU A 30 -15.98 24.08 -6.95
CA GLU A 30 -15.81 24.95 -8.12
C GLU A 30 -14.78 24.33 -9.09
N LYS A 31 -15.04 24.45 -10.39
CA LYS A 31 -14.11 23.94 -11.41
C LYS A 31 -12.72 24.58 -11.25
N GLY A 32 -11.67 23.73 -11.24
CA GLY A 32 -10.28 24.18 -11.07
C GLY A 32 -9.82 24.29 -9.61
N TYR A 33 -10.67 23.91 -8.67
CA TYR A 33 -10.35 23.64 -7.27
C TYR A 33 -10.46 22.12 -6.99
N PRO A 34 -9.85 21.59 -5.92
CA PRO A 34 -9.03 22.24 -4.90
C PRO A 34 -7.63 22.65 -5.37
N LYS A 35 -7.05 23.69 -4.74
CA LYS A 35 -5.63 24.02 -4.86
C LYS A 35 -4.89 23.48 -3.64
N VAL A 36 -3.78 22.77 -3.86
CA VAL A 36 -3.06 22.06 -2.81
C VAL A 36 -1.57 22.36 -2.94
N SER A 37 -0.91 22.61 -1.81
CA SER A 37 0.53 22.81 -1.73
C SER A 37 1.09 22.18 -0.45
N PRO A 38 2.13 21.35 -0.53
CA PRO A 38 2.73 20.80 -1.76
C PRO A 38 1.82 19.76 -2.44
N VAL A 39 2.08 19.44 -3.70
CA VAL A 39 1.33 18.41 -4.46
C VAL A 39 2.03 17.06 -4.34
N GLY A 40 1.26 15.98 -4.20
CA GLY A 40 1.77 14.61 -4.22
C GLY A 40 2.25 14.13 -2.86
N VAL A 41 3.55 13.91 -2.72
CA VAL A 41 4.17 13.36 -1.51
C VAL A 41 4.73 14.48 -0.63
N VAL A 42 4.34 14.48 0.64
CA VAL A 42 4.72 15.48 1.64
C VAL A 42 5.52 14.82 2.75
N LYS A 43 6.56 15.49 3.24
CA LYS A 43 7.30 14.99 4.40
C LYS A 43 6.53 15.23 5.70
N ILE A 44 6.65 14.32 6.66
CA ILE A 44 6.11 14.51 8.02
C ILE A 44 6.54 15.88 8.57
N GLY A 45 5.62 16.59 9.21
CA GLY A 45 5.87 17.90 9.82
C GLY A 45 6.02 19.06 8.83
N ASN A 46 6.10 18.80 7.51
CA ASN A 46 6.13 19.88 6.54
C ASN A 46 4.78 20.60 6.47
N PRO A 47 4.78 21.91 6.19
CA PRO A 47 3.55 22.69 6.06
C PRO A 47 2.72 22.22 4.87
N ILE A 48 1.41 22.14 5.08
CA ILE A 48 0.38 21.84 4.10
C ILE A 48 -0.57 23.05 4.01
N ALA A 49 -0.92 23.40 2.79
CA ALA A 49 -1.89 24.42 2.45
C ALA A 49 -2.91 23.88 1.44
N ILE A 50 -4.19 24.00 1.77
CA ILE A 50 -5.30 23.71 0.85
C ILE A 50 -6.19 24.93 0.76
N ASP A 51 -6.57 25.28 -0.46
CA ASP A 51 -7.67 26.21 -0.71
C ASP A 51 -8.74 25.47 -1.53
N LEU A 52 -9.97 25.49 -1.05
CA LEU A 52 -11.14 24.85 -1.66
C LEU A 52 -12.24 25.89 -1.79
N VAL A 53 -12.90 25.92 -2.94
CA VAL A 53 -14.08 26.76 -3.15
C VAL A 53 -15.25 25.86 -3.49
N LEU A 54 -16.35 26.06 -2.78
CA LEU A 54 -17.62 25.42 -3.04
C LEU A 54 -18.57 26.46 -3.64
N GLU A 55 -19.12 26.16 -4.82
CA GLU A 55 -20.09 26.98 -5.52
C GLU A 55 -21.49 26.38 -5.42
N LYS A 56 -22.48 27.27 -5.26
CA LYS A 56 -23.88 26.90 -5.23
C LYS A 56 -24.31 26.26 -6.54
N GLN A 57 -24.92 25.09 -6.42
CA GLN A 57 -25.56 24.38 -7.51
C GLN A 57 -26.94 23.89 -7.03
N GLY A 58 -27.83 23.66 -7.98
CA GLY A 58 -29.13 23.05 -7.70
C GLY A 58 -30.07 23.83 -6.80
N VAL A 59 -30.91 23.10 -6.06
CA VAL A 59 -32.03 23.64 -5.29
C VAL A 59 -31.56 24.15 -3.92
N VAL A 60 -32.16 25.25 -3.47
CA VAL A 60 -31.92 25.84 -2.15
C VAL A 60 -32.62 24.99 -1.07
N PRO A 61 -31.89 24.43 -0.10
CA PRO A 61 -32.49 23.72 1.01
C PRO A 61 -33.09 24.68 2.04
N GLN A 62 -33.91 24.15 2.94
CA GLN A 62 -34.40 24.85 4.13
C GLN A 62 -33.29 25.01 5.17
N GLU A 63 -32.43 24.00 5.30
CA GLU A 63 -31.24 24.04 6.15
C GLU A 63 -30.05 23.43 5.44
N ALA A 64 -28.87 24.02 5.65
CA ALA A 64 -27.61 23.52 5.14
C ALA A 64 -26.53 23.60 6.23
N ARG A 65 -25.81 22.50 6.41
CA ARG A 65 -24.74 22.37 7.38
C ARG A 65 -23.50 21.78 6.72
N LEU A 66 -22.39 22.48 6.82
CA LEU A 66 -21.09 22.07 6.32
C LEU A 66 -20.30 21.40 7.42
N ASN A 67 -19.85 20.17 7.17
CA ASN A 67 -18.96 19.42 8.04
C ASN A 67 -17.62 19.25 7.35
N LEU A 68 -16.55 19.63 8.05
CA LEU A 68 -15.17 19.44 7.64
C LEU A 68 -14.52 18.45 8.59
N THR A 69 -13.85 17.45 8.04
CA THR A 69 -12.96 16.55 8.78
C THR A 69 -11.54 16.70 8.24
N LEU A 70 -10.57 16.81 9.13
CA LEU A 70 -9.18 17.10 8.82
C LEU A 70 -8.28 16.05 9.47
N ASP A 71 -7.38 15.48 8.68
CA ASP A 71 -6.36 14.55 9.16
C ASP A 71 -4.95 15.15 9.08
N ILE A 72 -4.77 16.34 9.67
CA ILE A 72 -3.49 17.04 9.74
C ILE A 72 -3.14 17.48 11.17
N ALA A 73 -1.86 17.73 11.39
CA ALA A 73 -1.36 18.32 12.64
C ALA A 73 -1.59 19.84 12.65
N ASP A 74 -1.95 20.35 13.82
CA ASP A 74 -2.15 21.79 14.09
C ASP A 74 -2.95 22.54 13.01
N PRO A 75 -4.19 22.09 12.69
CA PRO A 75 -4.97 22.70 11.64
C PRO A 75 -5.38 24.13 11.99
N ILE A 76 -5.26 25.03 11.02
CA ILE A 76 -5.81 26.38 11.03
C ILE A 76 -6.73 26.48 9.81
N VAL A 77 -8.02 26.65 10.05
CA VAL A 77 -9.04 26.73 9.00
C VAL A 77 -9.70 28.09 9.01
N TYR A 78 -9.80 28.69 7.83
CA TYR A 78 -10.63 29.86 7.56
C TYR A 78 -11.76 29.45 6.63
N ILE A 79 -13.00 29.71 7.04
CA ILE A 79 -14.19 29.49 6.22
C ILE A 79 -14.83 30.86 5.97
N THR A 80 -14.87 31.27 4.70
CA THR A 80 -15.44 32.55 4.27
C THR A 80 -16.68 32.32 3.44
N TYR A 81 -17.79 32.94 3.83
CA TYR A 81 -19.08 32.94 3.12
C TYR A 81 -19.79 34.27 3.39
N ASP A 82 -20.47 34.83 2.39
CA ASP A 82 -21.25 36.08 2.50
C ASP A 82 -20.53 37.24 3.23
N SER A 83 -19.25 37.43 2.90
CA SER A 83 -18.34 38.44 3.50
C SER A 83 -18.03 38.26 5.00
N LYS A 84 -18.47 37.16 5.61
CA LYS A 84 -18.07 36.71 6.94
C LYS A 84 -16.94 35.70 6.82
N THR A 85 -15.94 35.80 7.69
CA THR A 85 -14.88 34.79 7.83
C THR A 85 -14.89 34.25 9.25
N GLU A 86 -14.96 32.93 9.37
CA GLU A 86 -14.80 32.22 10.63
C GLU A 86 -13.46 31.51 10.65
N SER A 87 -12.79 31.54 11.79
CA SER A 87 -11.51 30.86 11.99
C SER A 87 -11.62 29.75 13.04
N PHE A 88 -10.98 28.63 12.75
CA PHE A 88 -10.95 27.45 13.60
C PHE A 88 -9.50 26.99 13.74
N ILE A 89 -8.97 27.06 14.95
CA ILE A 89 -7.57 26.71 15.25
C ILE A 89 -7.57 25.43 16.09
N GLY A 90 -6.75 24.46 15.71
CA GLY A 90 -6.59 23.17 16.38
C GLY A 90 -7.78 22.21 16.25
N LYS A 91 -8.86 22.61 15.58
CA LYS A 91 -10.05 21.77 15.40
C LYS A 91 -9.90 20.86 14.18
N ARG A 92 -10.02 19.55 14.40
CA ARG A 92 -10.01 18.53 13.32
C ARG A 92 -11.38 18.19 12.77
N GLN A 93 -12.43 18.53 13.51
CA GLN A 93 -13.81 18.43 13.08
C GLN A 93 -14.47 19.79 13.27
N ILE A 94 -15.04 20.32 12.20
CA ILE A 94 -15.70 21.62 12.18
C ILE A 94 -17.08 21.41 11.59
N GLU A 95 -18.08 21.95 12.26
CA GLU A 95 -19.46 21.94 11.83
C GLU A 95 -19.96 23.36 11.80
N LEU A 96 -20.57 23.76 10.69
CA LEU A 96 -20.99 25.13 10.47
C LEU A 96 -22.30 25.19 9.69
N ASN A 97 -23.28 25.93 10.22
CA ASN A 97 -24.52 26.21 9.49
C ASN A 97 -24.24 27.23 8.39
N ILE A 98 -24.59 26.89 7.15
CA ILE A 98 -24.40 27.74 5.98
C ILE A 98 -25.73 28.38 5.62
N PRO A 99 -25.83 29.72 5.53
CA PRO A 99 -27.04 30.40 5.08
C PRO A 99 -27.51 29.92 3.69
N ASN A 100 -28.82 29.84 3.51
CA ASN A 100 -29.44 29.38 2.25
C ASN A 100 -29.21 30.36 1.06
N SER A 101 -28.86 31.61 1.36
CA SER A 101 -28.50 32.63 0.39
C SER A 101 -27.06 32.49 -0.12
N THR A 102 -26.21 31.72 0.57
CA THR A 102 -24.79 31.63 0.28
C THR A 102 -24.55 31.07 -1.12
N LYS A 103 -23.82 31.83 -1.94
CA LYS A 103 -23.46 31.42 -3.31
C LYS A 103 -22.11 30.71 -3.38
N LEU A 104 -21.17 31.11 -2.53
CA LEU A 104 -19.79 30.64 -2.53
C LEU A 104 -19.33 30.46 -1.10
N VAL A 105 -18.67 29.33 -0.83
CA VAL A 105 -17.95 29.08 0.42
C VAL A 105 -16.49 28.84 0.08
N LYS A 106 -15.60 29.65 0.63
CA LYS A 106 -14.15 29.50 0.49
C LYS A 106 -13.59 28.90 1.77
N ILE A 107 -12.87 27.79 1.65
CA ILE A 107 -12.23 27.09 2.76
C ILE A 107 -10.73 27.19 2.51
N SER A 108 -10.00 27.83 3.42
CA SER A 108 -8.55 27.86 3.42
C SER A 108 -8.05 27.10 4.64
N LEU A 109 -7.28 26.05 4.41
CA LEU A 109 -6.69 25.18 5.42
C LEU A 109 -5.18 25.36 5.38
N ARG A 110 -4.57 25.55 6.55
CA ARG A 110 -3.13 25.49 6.79
C ARG A 110 -2.87 24.56 7.96
N GLY A 111 -1.71 23.91 7.98
CA GLY A 111 -1.28 23.04 9.07
C GLY A 111 -0.05 22.26 8.66
N ASN A 112 0.26 21.18 9.36
CA ASN A 112 1.43 20.35 9.09
C ASN A 112 1.03 18.91 8.74
N ALA A 113 1.83 18.26 7.89
CA ALA A 113 1.68 16.85 7.62
C ALA A 113 1.77 16.04 8.94
N PRO A 114 0.80 15.15 9.21
CA PRO A 114 0.76 14.39 10.45
C PRO A 114 1.94 13.42 10.54
N LYS A 115 2.18 12.91 11.75
CA LYS A 115 3.11 11.79 11.95
C LYS A 115 2.47 10.52 11.40
N VAL A 116 3.23 9.77 10.61
CA VAL A 116 2.84 8.47 10.06
C VAL A 116 4.01 7.49 10.27
N SER A 117 3.71 6.19 10.35
CA SER A 117 4.75 5.16 10.47
C SER A 117 5.22 4.64 9.10
N SER A 118 4.39 4.76 8.06
CA SER A 118 4.67 4.34 6.69
C SER A 118 4.24 5.41 5.68
N LEU A 119 4.56 5.21 4.40
CA LEU A 119 3.94 5.97 3.31
C LEU A 119 2.42 5.79 3.39
N THR A 120 1.71 6.84 3.75
CA THR A 120 0.27 6.80 4.05
C THR A 120 -0.46 7.85 3.25
N GLU A 121 -1.55 7.46 2.58
CA GLU A 121 -2.51 8.40 2.00
C GLU A 121 -3.42 8.91 3.11
N ILE A 122 -3.51 10.23 3.26
CA ILE A 122 -4.37 10.89 4.24
C ILE A 122 -5.43 11.74 3.55
N ASP A 123 -6.65 11.73 4.10
CA ASP A 123 -7.72 12.66 3.73
C ASP A 123 -7.48 14.00 4.47
N VAL A 124 -6.59 14.81 3.94
CA VAL A 124 -6.16 16.11 4.51
C VAL A 124 -7.36 17.01 4.81
N LEU A 125 -8.34 17.02 3.89
CA LEU A 125 -9.60 17.72 4.02
C LEU A 125 -10.72 16.89 3.40
N SER A 126 -11.71 16.53 4.19
CA SER A 126 -12.96 15.94 3.72
C SER A 126 -14.12 16.87 4.03
N THR A 127 -14.92 17.20 3.03
CA THR A 127 -16.07 18.10 3.15
C THR A 127 -17.36 17.36 2.86
N LYS A 128 -18.33 17.50 3.76
CA LYS A 128 -19.67 16.93 3.63
C LYS A 128 -20.70 18.00 3.92
N MET A 129 -21.75 18.05 3.11
CA MET A 129 -22.92 18.89 3.36
C MET A 129 -24.08 18.03 3.83
N TYR A 130 -24.71 18.44 4.91
CA TYR A 130 -26.01 17.94 5.35
C TYR A 130 -27.05 18.98 5.00
N VAL A 131 -28.01 18.61 4.15
CA VAL A 131 -29.06 19.52 3.70
C VAL A 131 -30.44 18.94 3.98
N TYR A 132 -31.40 19.82 4.28
CA TYR A 132 -32.78 19.45 4.54
C TYR A 132 -33.71 20.23 3.59
N TYR A 133 -34.53 19.52 2.80
CA TYR A 133 -35.37 20.12 1.76
C TYR A 133 -36.87 20.15 2.11
N ASP A 134 -37.44 19.12 2.74
CA ASP A 134 -38.89 19.03 3.05
C ASP A 134 -39.21 17.96 4.14
N PRO A 135 -40.16 18.21 5.07
CA PRO A 135 -40.71 17.23 6.03
C PRO A 135 -41.32 15.94 5.45
N GLU A 136 -41.78 15.89 4.20
CA GLU A 136 -42.35 14.65 3.64
C GLU A 136 -41.29 13.59 3.25
N ASN A 137 -40.01 13.99 3.15
CA ASN A 137 -38.92 13.15 2.62
C ASN A 137 -37.87 12.69 3.65
N ASN A 138 -38.24 12.67 4.94
CA ASN A 138 -37.53 11.97 6.03
C ASN A 138 -35.99 12.16 6.07
N GLY A 139 -35.56 13.39 6.30
CA GLY A 139 -34.27 13.66 6.97
C GLY A 139 -33.20 14.36 6.14
N TYR A 140 -32.05 14.61 6.78
CA TYR A 140 -30.91 15.26 6.15
C TYR A 140 -30.29 14.37 5.07
N ILE A 141 -30.09 14.92 3.88
CA ILE A 141 -29.32 14.29 2.82
C ILE A 141 -27.85 14.64 3.02
N ASN A 142 -26.99 13.61 3.06
CA ASN A 142 -25.54 13.77 3.14
C ASN A 142 -24.95 13.78 1.73
N ILE A 143 -24.27 14.87 1.38
CA ILE A 143 -23.63 15.05 0.09
C ILE A 143 -22.12 15.19 0.33
N SER A 144 -21.34 14.31 -0.30
CA SER A 144 -19.89 14.45 -0.32
C SER A 144 -19.50 15.55 -1.28
N ASN A 145 -18.88 16.60 -0.75
CA ASN A 145 -18.62 17.83 -1.48
C ASN A 145 -17.18 17.97 -1.95
N GLY A 146 -16.32 17.02 -1.59
CA GLY A 146 -14.93 17.00 -2.00
C GLY A 146 -14.03 16.42 -0.92
N THR A 147 -13.06 15.63 -1.34
CA THR A 147 -11.99 15.10 -0.48
C THR A 147 -10.66 15.42 -1.13
N VAL A 148 -9.75 15.98 -0.35
CA VAL A 148 -8.38 16.30 -0.78
C VAL A 148 -7.43 15.33 -0.11
N ARG A 149 -6.68 14.59 -0.91
CA ARG A 149 -5.74 13.57 -0.44
C ARG A 149 -4.30 13.96 -0.70
N LEU A 150 -3.43 13.59 0.21
CA LEU A 150 -1.98 13.69 0.07
C LEU A 150 -1.32 12.43 0.60
N ASN A 151 -0.17 12.08 0.03
CA ASN A 151 0.68 11.03 0.57
C ASN A 151 1.68 11.65 1.53
N VAL A 152 1.79 11.09 2.74
CA VAL A 152 2.74 11.54 3.75
C VAL A 152 3.74 10.45 4.03
N THR A 153 5.02 10.81 4.11
CA THR A 153 6.12 9.90 4.47
C THR A 153 7.32 10.70 4.99
N ASP A 154 8.42 10.04 5.30
CA ASP A 154 9.72 10.69 5.42
C ASP A 154 10.81 9.80 4.79
N VAL A 155 11.97 10.39 4.53
CA VAL A 155 13.15 9.71 3.97
C VAL A 155 13.56 8.55 4.87
N LEU A 156 13.61 8.75 6.19
CA LEU A 156 13.97 7.70 7.14
C LEU A 156 12.96 6.53 7.08
N ILE A 157 11.66 6.81 6.99
CA ILE A 157 10.61 5.79 6.90
C ILE A 157 10.79 4.97 5.62
N SER A 158 11.02 5.67 4.51
CA SER A 158 11.20 5.05 3.20
C SER A 158 12.46 4.18 3.17
N GLN A 159 13.54 4.64 3.82
CA GLN A 159 14.78 3.88 3.98
C GLN A 159 14.58 2.64 4.85
N ALA A 160 13.97 2.77 6.03
CA ALA A 160 13.73 1.63 6.92
C ALA A 160 12.86 0.56 6.26
N LEU A 161 11.79 0.95 5.57
CA LEU A 161 10.94 0.02 4.80
C LEU A 161 11.72 -0.67 3.67
N SER A 162 12.58 0.05 2.97
CA SER A 162 13.46 -0.52 1.94
C SER A 162 14.43 -1.55 2.54
N GLU A 163 15.07 -1.25 3.66
CA GLU A 163 16.00 -2.16 4.34
C GLU A 163 15.30 -3.42 4.86
N ILE A 164 14.10 -3.27 5.44
CA ILE A 164 13.25 -4.40 5.85
C ILE A 164 12.95 -5.28 4.64
N GLY A 165 12.52 -4.71 3.52
CA GLY A 165 12.22 -5.46 2.29
C GLY A 165 13.45 -6.19 1.72
N ILE A 166 14.63 -5.57 1.77
CA ILE A 166 15.90 -6.22 1.37
C ILE A 166 16.21 -7.42 2.29
N ALA A 167 16.04 -7.24 3.60
CA ALA A 167 16.28 -8.28 4.59
C ALA A 167 15.32 -9.47 4.40
N GLU A 168 14.03 -9.22 4.19
CA GLU A 168 13.02 -10.26 3.91
C GLU A 168 13.34 -11.05 2.63
N SER A 169 13.70 -10.36 1.55
CA SER A 169 14.11 -10.99 0.29
C SER A 169 15.33 -11.91 0.50
N LYS A 170 16.31 -11.45 1.28
CA LYS A 170 17.48 -12.26 1.64
C LYS A 170 17.13 -13.43 2.57
N LEU A 171 16.20 -13.26 3.50
CA LEU A 171 15.72 -14.34 4.37
C LEU A 171 15.13 -15.47 3.53
N SER A 172 14.21 -15.15 2.62
CA SER A 172 13.62 -16.13 1.71
C SER A 172 14.69 -16.88 0.90
N LYS A 173 15.68 -16.16 0.35
CA LYS A 173 16.80 -16.78 -0.36
C LYS A 173 17.64 -17.70 0.53
N ALA A 174 17.94 -17.27 1.74
CA ALA A 174 18.75 -18.03 2.69
C ALA A 174 18.02 -19.31 3.15
N GLU A 175 16.73 -19.22 3.48
CA GLU A 175 15.89 -20.37 3.82
C GLU A 175 15.85 -21.40 2.70
N ASN A 176 15.66 -20.96 1.45
CA ASN A 176 15.65 -21.85 0.30
C ASN A 176 17.00 -22.58 0.11
N LEU A 177 18.12 -21.88 0.31
CA LEU A 177 19.44 -22.50 0.25
C LEU A 177 19.64 -23.52 1.36
N VAL A 178 19.22 -23.21 2.59
CA VAL A 178 19.37 -24.11 3.74
C VAL A 178 18.48 -25.35 3.61
N LYS A 179 17.21 -25.21 3.22
CA LYS A 179 16.34 -26.35 2.87
C LYS A 179 16.94 -27.21 1.74
N GLY A 180 17.57 -26.55 0.76
CA GLY A 180 18.30 -27.23 -0.30
C GLY A 180 19.51 -28.03 0.18
N LEU A 181 20.13 -27.67 1.31
CA LEU A 181 21.22 -28.44 1.93
C LEU A 181 20.69 -29.59 2.79
N GLU A 182 19.60 -29.35 3.52
CA GLU A 182 18.92 -30.36 4.35
C GLU A 182 18.43 -31.54 3.53
N SER A 183 17.78 -31.27 2.39
CA SER A 183 17.33 -32.30 1.44
C SER A 183 18.47 -33.16 0.88
N ARG A 184 19.72 -32.70 1.00
CA ARG A 184 20.93 -33.42 0.59
C ARG A 184 21.69 -34.04 1.77
N GLY A 185 21.08 -34.06 2.96
CA GLY A 185 21.63 -34.69 4.16
C GLY A 185 22.80 -33.91 4.79
N VAL A 186 22.95 -32.62 4.48
CA VAL A 186 23.96 -31.76 5.12
C VAL A 186 23.45 -31.33 6.49
N ASN A 187 24.32 -31.35 7.50
CA ASN A 187 23.98 -30.81 8.82
C ASN A 187 23.89 -29.27 8.76
N THR A 188 22.68 -28.75 8.87
CA THR A 188 22.35 -27.31 8.80
C THR A 188 22.06 -26.68 10.16
N THR A 189 22.23 -27.38 11.29
CA THR A 189 21.82 -26.89 12.62
C THR A 189 22.33 -25.49 12.95
N SER A 190 23.60 -25.20 12.64
CA SER A 190 24.19 -23.86 12.85
C SER A 190 23.57 -22.79 11.95
N LEU A 191 23.27 -23.13 10.68
CA LEU A 191 22.63 -22.21 9.74
C LEU A 191 21.18 -21.93 10.14
N ASN A 192 20.44 -22.94 10.59
CA ASN A 192 19.06 -22.80 11.08
C ASN A 192 18.97 -21.91 12.32
N SER A 193 19.88 -22.08 13.28
CA SER A 193 19.92 -21.22 14.47
C SER A 193 20.13 -19.75 14.09
N ARG A 194 21.06 -19.47 13.18
CA ARG A 194 21.32 -18.10 12.69
C ARG A 194 20.19 -17.55 11.81
N LEU A 195 19.52 -18.39 11.03
CA LEU A 195 18.32 -18.01 10.28
C LEU A 195 17.22 -17.55 11.22
N LYS A 196 16.99 -18.29 12.32
CA LYS A 196 16.00 -17.92 13.33
C LYS A 196 16.30 -16.55 13.95
N VAL A 197 17.55 -16.30 14.32
CA VAL A 197 17.98 -14.98 14.84
C VAL A 197 17.76 -13.88 13.81
N ALA A 198 18.12 -14.10 12.55
CA ALA A 198 17.91 -13.10 11.50
C ALA A 198 16.42 -12.82 11.24
N ALA A 199 15.56 -13.85 11.27
CA ALA A 199 14.12 -13.69 11.15
C ALA A 199 13.53 -12.90 12.33
N GLU A 200 14.00 -13.17 13.55
CA GLU A 200 13.61 -12.42 14.75
C GLU A 200 14.03 -10.95 14.66
N SER A 201 15.25 -10.65 14.22
CA SER A 201 15.70 -9.27 13.96
C SER A 201 14.84 -8.54 12.93
N ILE A 202 14.37 -9.22 11.87
CA ILE A 202 13.44 -8.65 10.88
C ILE A 202 12.08 -8.35 11.53
N ASN A 203 11.58 -9.23 12.39
CA ASN A 203 10.31 -9.00 13.09
C ASN A 203 10.41 -7.81 14.05
N ILE A 204 11.50 -7.71 14.82
CA ILE A 204 11.77 -6.55 15.68
C ILE A 204 11.82 -5.26 14.84
N ALA A 205 12.51 -5.28 13.69
CA ALA A 205 12.58 -4.12 12.81
C ALA A 205 11.19 -3.67 12.31
N LYS A 206 10.27 -4.62 12.03
CA LYS A 206 8.88 -4.30 11.65
C LYS A 206 8.09 -3.68 12.80
N GLU A 207 8.25 -4.20 14.01
CA GLU A 207 7.59 -3.66 15.21
C GLU A 207 8.08 -2.25 15.54
N GLU A 208 9.39 -2.03 15.43
CA GLU A 208 10.00 -0.71 15.58
C GLU A 208 9.54 0.27 14.49
N GLN A 209 9.44 -0.19 13.24
CA GLN A 209 8.92 0.64 12.15
C GLN A 209 7.45 1.02 12.40
N ALA A 210 6.62 0.07 12.84
CA ALA A 210 5.21 0.30 13.13
C ALA A 210 5.00 1.27 14.32
N SER A 211 5.89 1.24 15.32
CA SER A 211 5.86 2.13 16.48
C SER A 211 6.52 3.49 16.24
N GLY A 212 7.09 3.74 15.06
CA GLY A 212 7.73 5.00 14.70
C GLY A 212 9.20 5.13 15.15
N ALA A 213 9.81 4.05 15.62
CA ALA A 213 11.24 3.95 15.93
C ALA A 213 12.07 3.65 14.68
N VAL A 214 11.98 4.54 13.69
CA VAL A 214 12.45 4.30 12.32
C VAL A 214 13.97 4.04 12.23
N ASP A 215 14.78 4.72 13.04
CA ASP A 215 16.24 4.51 13.06
C ASP A 215 16.62 3.12 13.60
N MET A 216 15.93 2.65 14.64
CA MET A 216 16.14 1.31 15.21
C MET A 216 15.70 0.24 14.22
N ALA A 217 14.55 0.44 13.58
CA ALA A 217 14.03 -0.45 12.55
C ALA A 217 15.05 -0.64 11.41
N SER A 218 15.59 0.47 10.90
CA SER A 218 16.62 0.46 9.85
C SER A 218 17.88 -0.30 10.31
N SER A 219 18.39 -0.01 11.51
CA SER A 219 19.56 -0.67 12.08
C SER A 219 19.37 -2.19 12.22
N ASN A 220 18.23 -2.63 12.75
CA ASN A 220 17.93 -4.05 12.93
C ASN A 220 17.75 -4.78 11.60
N ALA A 221 17.12 -4.14 10.61
CA ALA A 221 17.01 -4.70 9.25
C ALA A 221 18.39 -4.83 8.56
N MET A 222 19.27 -3.84 8.70
CA MET A 222 20.64 -3.91 8.18
C MET A 222 21.46 -5.03 8.85
N GLN A 223 21.36 -5.17 10.18
CA GLN A 223 22.03 -6.25 10.91
C GLN A 223 21.54 -7.64 10.46
N ALA A 224 20.22 -7.81 10.29
CA ALA A 224 19.65 -9.03 9.73
C ALA A 224 20.21 -9.31 8.33
N THR A 225 20.29 -8.29 7.47
CA THR A 225 20.89 -8.40 6.14
C THR A 225 22.34 -8.88 6.17
N VAL A 226 23.16 -8.36 7.09
CA VAL A 226 24.56 -8.80 7.26
C VAL A 226 24.62 -10.27 7.68
N LEU A 227 23.81 -10.69 8.65
CA LEU A 227 23.72 -12.09 9.08
C LEU A 227 23.30 -13.02 7.94
N LEU A 228 22.29 -12.62 7.18
CA LEU A 228 21.76 -13.38 6.04
C LEU A 228 22.77 -13.50 4.90
N ASN A 229 23.53 -12.45 4.60
CA ASN A 229 24.64 -12.54 3.64
C ASN A 229 25.67 -13.58 4.06
N GLY A 230 26.00 -13.63 5.35
CA GLY A 230 26.88 -14.66 5.92
C GLY A 230 26.31 -16.07 5.78
N ILE A 231 25.02 -16.27 6.05
CA ILE A 231 24.32 -17.55 5.90
C ILE A 231 24.31 -17.99 4.43
N ILE A 232 23.91 -17.10 3.51
CA ILE A 232 23.86 -17.37 2.07
C ILE A 232 25.23 -17.80 1.56
N SER A 233 26.28 -17.04 1.89
CA SER A 233 27.65 -17.35 1.47
C SER A 233 28.12 -18.71 2.00
N GLN A 234 27.87 -19.00 3.28
CA GLN A 234 28.24 -20.29 3.87
C GLN A 234 27.44 -21.46 3.26
N ALA A 235 26.14 -21.29 3.05
CA ALA A 235 25.29 -22.30 2.43
C ALA A 235 25.72 -22.59 0.98
N GLN A 236 26.08 -21.56 0.22
CA GLN A 236 26.62 -21.71 -1.13
C GLN A 236 27.94 -22.48 -1.14
N LYS A 237 28.87 -22.18 -0.22
CA LYS A 237 30.14 -22.94 -0.08
C LYS A 237 29.90 -24.41 0.23
N GLN A 238 28.97 -24.72 1.15
CA GLN A 238 28.59 -26.10 1.47
C GLN A 238 27.90 -26.81 0.31
N ASN A 239 27.12 -26.09 -0.50
CA ASN A 239 26.48 -26.65 -1.68
C ASN A 239 27.52 -27.11 -2.72
N VAL A 240 28.52 -26.28 -3.01
CA VAL A 240 29.61 -26.62 -3.94
C VAL A 240 30.42 -27.84 -3.48
N SER A 241 30.71 -27.95 -2.17
CA SER A 241 31.47 -29.08 -1.64
C SER A 241 30.69 -30.40 -1.73
N VAL A 242 29.38 -30.37 -1.49
CA VAL A 242 28.50 -31.55 -1.64
C VAL A 242 28.47 -32.04 -3.07
N VAL A 243 28.31 -31.13 -4.04
CA VAL A 243 28.29 -31.48 -5.46
C VAL A 243 29.61 -32.15 -5.86
N LYS A 244 30.76 -31.54 -5.52
CA LYS A 244 32.09 -32.11 -5.82
C LYS A 244 32.26 -33.51 -5.22
N THR A 245 31.88 -33.69 -3.97
CA THR A 245 32.00 -34.99 -3.29
C THR A 245 31.10 -36.06 -3.93
N SER A 246 29.88 -35.68 -4.35
CA SER A 246 28.96 -36.61 -5.02
C SER A 246 29.47 -37.05 -6.39
N THR A 247 30.02 -36.12 -7.19
CA THR A 247 30.62 -36.42 -8.50
C THR A 247 31.80 -37.37 -8.33
N TYR A 248 32.69 -37.08 -7.38
CA TYR A 248 33.85 -37.93 -7.10
C TYR A 248 33.45 -39.36 -6.71
N LYS A 249 32.41 -39.52 -5.87
CA LYS A 249 31.88 -40.84 -5.52
C LYS A 249 31.28 -41.59 -6.72
N LYS A 250 30.57 -40.90 -7.61
CA LYS A 250 30.01 -41.49 -8.82
C LYS A 250 31.10 -41.97 -9.78
N ASP A 251 32.13 -41.16 -9.98
CA ASP A 251 33.24 -41.49 -10.88
C ASP A 251 34.06 -42.68 -10.37
N ILE A 252 34.28 -42.76 -9.04
CA ILE A 252 34.89 -43.95 -8.42
C ILE A 252 34.00 -45.19 -8.64
N LEU A 253 32.69 -45.08 -8.43
CA LEU A 253 31.78 -46.23 -8.58
C LEU A 253 31.76 -46.75 -10.03
N ILE A 254 31.78 -45.85 -11.01
CA ILE A 254 31.88 -46.20 -12.44
C ILE A 254 33.24 -46.83 -12.73
N GLY A 255 34.33 -46.26 -12.22
CA GLY A 255 35.68 -46.80 -12.39
C GLY A 255 35.83 -48.22 -11.84
N VAL A 256 35.31 -48.47 -10.63
CA VAL A 256 35.29 -49.81 -10.02
C VAL A 256 34.43 -50.79 -10.82
N GLY A 257 33.27 -50.35 -11.31
CA GLY A 257 32.40 -51.17 -12.16
C GLY A 257 33.08 -51.62 -13.45
N ILE A 258 33.81 -50.72 -14.13
CA ILE A 258 34.56 -51.02 -15.36
C ILE A 258 35.67 -52.03 -15.08
N VAL A 259 36.41 -51.88 -13.98
CA VAL A 259 37.49 -52.81 -13.61
C VAL A 259 36.94 -54.21 -13.32
N ILE A 260 35.83 -54.33 -12.60
CA ILE A 260 35.20 -55.63 -12.31
C ILE A 260 34.76 -56.32 -13.60
N VAL A 261 34.13 -55.60 -14.52
CA VAL A 261 33.70 -56.16 -15.82
C VAL A 261 34.91 -56.62 -16.63
N LEU A 262 36.00 -55.84 -16.68
CA LEU A 262 37.24 -56.23 -17.36
C LEU A 262 37.84 -57.50 -16.76
N VAL A 263 37.86 -57.64 -15.43
CA VAL A 263 38.35 -58.86 -14.77
C VAL A 263 37.51 -60.07 -15.15
N ILE A 264 36.18 -59.94 -15.17
CA ILE A 264 35.28 -61.01 -15.60
C ILE A 264 35.54 -61.39 -17.07
N VAL A 265 35.69 -60.41 -17.96
CA VAL A 265 36.00 -60.66 -19.38
C VAL A 265 37.35 -61.36 -19.54
N VAL A 266 38.38 -60.94 -18.80
CA VAL A 266 39.70 -61.61 -18.82
C VAL A 266 39.62 -63.04 -18.31
N LEU A 267 38.85 -63.30 -17.25
CA LEU A 267 38.62 -64.66 -16.74
C LEU A 267 37.86 -65.53 -17.73
N LEU A 268 36.83 -64.99 -18.40
CA LEU A 268 36.08 -65.69 -19.45
C LEU A 268 36.94 -65.97 -20.68
N LEU A 269 37.80 -65.02 -21.07
CA LEU A 269 38.75 -65.20 -22.17
C LEU A 269 39.82 -66.25 -21.83
N ARG A 270 40.27 -66.32 -20.57
CA ARG A 270 41.17 -67.39 -20.10
C ARG A 270 40.48 -68.75 -20.13
N ALA A 271 39.25 -68.86 -19.63
CA ALA A 271 38.50 -70.11 -19.69
C ALA A 271 38.29 -70.58 -21.14
N ARG A 272 37.94 -69.66 -22.05
CA ARG A 272 37.84 -69.94 -23.49
C ARG A 272 39.17 -70.36 -24.12
N ARG A 273 40.29 -69.81 -23.66
CA ARG A 273 41.64 -70.21 -24.12
C ARG A 273 41.97 -71.62 -23.65
N ASP A 274 41.72 -71.93 -22.39
CA ASP A 274 41.97 -73.27 -21.83
C ASP A 274 41.11 -74.35 -22.50
N GLU A 275 39.91 -73.99 -22.99
CA GLU A 275 39.05 -74.87 -23.80
C GLU A 275 39.51 -75.04 -25.26
N LEU A 276 40.28 -74.09 -25.81
CA LEU A 276 40.73 -74.08 -27.21
C LEU A 276 42.18 -74.53 -27.41
N GLY A 277 42.94 -74.71 -26.32
CA GLY A 277 44.36 -75.10 -26.32
C GLY A 277 45.32 -73.94 -26.15
#